data_AF-K2DAL8-F1
#
_entry.id   AF-K2DAL8-F1
#
_cell.length_a   1.000
_cell.length_b   1.000
_cell.length_c   1.000
_cell.angle_alpha   90.00
_cell.angle_beta   90.00
_cell.angle_gamma   90.00
#
_symmetry.space_group_name_H-M   'P 1'
#
loop_
_entity.id
_entity.type
_entity.pdbx_description
1 polymer ?
#
loop_
_entity_poly.entity_id
_entity_poly.type
_entity_poly.pdbx_seq_one_letter_code
_entity_poly.pdbx_strand_id
1 'polypeptide(L)' 'MSKYKVPKIEELIEAGVHFGHQIRRWHPKMEPYIYTVSKNIHII' A
#
# COMPACT_ATOMS: atom_id res chain seq x y z
N MET A 1 18.45 -18.27 -12.27
CA MET A 1 17.15 -18.53 -11.62
C MET A 1 16.96 -17.52 -10.50
N SER A 2 15.83 -16.80 -10.48
CA SER A 2 15.50 -15.85 -9.42
C SER A 2 15.46 -16.59 -8.07
N LYS A 3 16.19 -16.09 -7.07
CA LYS A 3 16.20 -16.63 -5.71
C LYS A 3 14.88 -16.42 -4.94
N TYR A 4 13.93 -15.64 -5.49
CA TYR A 4 12.71 -15.25 -4.81
C TYR A 4 11.47 -15.42 -5.70
N LYS A 5 10.39 -15.90 -5.07
CA LYS A 5 9.04 -15.98 -5.65
C LYS A 5 8.37 -14.62 -5.49
N VAL A 6 7.83 -14.07 -6.58
CA VAL A 6 7.01 -12.86 -6.53
C VAL A 6 5.66 -13.22 -5.91
N PRO A 7 5.24 -12.56 -4.81
CA PRO A 7 3.97 -12.84 -4.17
C PRO A 7 2.80 -12.39 -5.03
N LYS A 8 1.65 -13.04 -4.84
CA LYS A 8 0.39 -12.62 -5.45
C LYS A 8 -0.19 -11.41 -4.72
N ILE A 9 -1.11 -10.70 -5.37
CA ILE A 9 -1.80 -9.55 -4.76
C ILE A 9 -2.56 -9.97 -3.50
N GLU A 10 -3.20 -11.14 -3.49
CA GLU A 10 -3.93 -11.61 -2.29
C GLU A 10 -3.01 -11.75 -1.08
N GLU A 11 -1.80 -12.30 -1.29
CA GLU A 11 -0.79 -12.49 -0.24
C GLU A 11 -0.28 -11.14 0.31
N LEU A 12 -0.19 -10.10 -0.52
CA LEU A 12 0.20 -8.75 -0.11
C LEU A 12 -0.90 -8.03 0.68
N ILE A 13 -2.17 -8.26 0.31
CA ILE A 13 -3.32 -7.70 1.02
C ILE A 13 -3.42 -8.35 2.40
N GLU A 14 -3.30 -9.67 2.49
CA GLU A 14 -3.32 -10.41 3.76
C GLU A 14 -2.17 -10.00 4.69
N ALA A 15 -0.99 -9.73 4.13
CA ALA A 15 0.15 -9.22 4.87
C ALA A 15 0.02 -7.74 5.30
N GLY A 16 -1.01 -7.02 4.83
CA GLY A 16 -1.27 -5.63 5.22
C GLY A 16 -0.42 -4.58 4.49
N VAL A 17 0.20 -4.91 3.35
CA VAL A 17 1.10 -4.01 2.61
C VAL A 17 0.36 -2.81 1.98
N HIS A 18 -0.94 -2.96 1.75
CA HIS A 18 -1.81 -1.91 1.19
C HIS A 18 -2.04 -0.73 2.16
N PHE A 19 -1.67 -0.83 3.42
CA PHE A 19 -1.75 0.29 4.36
C PHE A 19 -0.56 1.25 4.17
N GLY A 20 -0.88 2.44 3.68
CA GLY A 20 0.04 3.57 3.53
C GLY A 20 0.15 4.42 4.81
N HIS A 21 0.54 5.68 4.62
CA HIS A 21 0.67 6.63 5.73
C HIS A 21 -0.66 7.26 6.14
N GLN A 22 -0.68 7.88 7.32
CA GLN A 22 -1.82 8.68 7.76
C GLN A 22 -2.05 9.89 6.85
N ILE A 23 -3.31 10.34 6.71
CA ILE A 23 -3.68 11.53 5.90
C ILE A 23 -2.87 12.78 6.29
N ARG A 24 -2.48 12.90 7.56
CA ARG A 24 -1.73 14.08 8.04
C ARG A 24 -0.24 14.04 7.67
N ARG A 25 0.30 12.87 7.30
CA ARG A 25 1.74 12.64 7.12
C ARG A 25 1.98 11.84 5.83
N TRP A 26 1.55 12.38 4.70
CA TRP A 26 1.83 11.81 3.38
C TRP A 26 2.53 12.84 2.49
N HIS A 27 3.22 12.34 1.47
CA HIS A 27 3.89 13.18 0.49
C HIS A 27 2.97 13.37 -0.73
N PRO A 28 2.69 14.61 -1.20
CA PRO A 28 1.74 14.86 -2.30
C PRO A 28 2.01 14.05 -3.59
N LYS A 29 3.28 13.78 -3.91
CA LYS A 29 3.66 12.91 -5.05
C LYS A 29 3.14 11.46 -4.98
N MET A 30 2.62 11.02 -3.83
CA MET A 30 2.01 9.70 -3.68
C MET A 30 0.57 9.65 -4.18
N GLU A 31 -0.04 10.78 -4.56
CA GLU A 31 -1.44 10.89 -4.99
C GLU A 31 -1.84 9.86 -6.07
N PRO A 32 -1.03 9.62 -7.13
CA PRO A 32 -1.40 8.66 -8.17
C PRO A 32 -1.39 7.20 -7.72
N TYR A 33 -0.77 6.91 -6.56
CA TYR A 33 -0.65 5.56 -6.01
C TYR A 33 -1.63 5.32 -4.85
N ILE A 34 -2.42 6.32 -4.46
CA ILE A 34 -3.40 6.17 -3.38
C ILE A 34 -4.71 5.72 -4.00
N TYR A 35 -5.17 4.52 -3.62
CA TYR A 35 -6.47 4.00 -4.01
C TYR A 35 -7.61 4.72 -3.26
N THR A 36 -7.54 4.78 -1.93
CA THR A 36 -8.57 5.42 -1.12
C THR A 36 -8.06 5.78 0.28
N VAL A 37 -8.94 6.26 1.14
CA VAL A 37 -8.64 6.60 2.53
C VAL A 37 -9.64 5.89 3.45
N SER A 38 -9.14 5.13 4.41
CA SER A 38 -9.96 4.45 5.41
C SER A 38 -9.38 4.66 6.81
N LYS A 39 -10.24 5.02 7.77
CA LYS A 39 -9.85 5.28 9.18
C LYS A 39 -8.62 6.19 9.31
N ASN A 40 -8.55 7.22 8.48
CA ASN A 40 -7.46 8.20 8.44
C ASN A 40 -6.09 7.67 7.93
N ILE A 41 -6.09 6.53 7.25
CA ILE A 41 -4.90 5.91 6.63
C ILE A 41 -5.14 5.84 5.12
N HIS A 42 -4.11 6.19 4.32
CA HIS A 42 -4.12 5.99 2.89
C HIS A 42 -4.02 4.50 2.58
N ILE A 43 -4.88 4.01 1.69
CA ILE A 43 -4.77 2.68 1.10
C ILE A 43 -4.10 2.87 -0.25
N ILE A 44 -2.98 2.16 -0.46
CA ILE A 44 -2.17 2.16 -1.69
C ILE A 44 -2.62 0.98 -2.56
#